data_AF-A0A6A3XTI9-F1
#
_entry.id   AF-A0A6A3XTI9-F1
#
_cell.length_a   1.000
_cell.length_b   1.000
_cell.length_c   1.000
_cell.angle_alpha   90.00
_cell.angle_beta   90.00
_cell.angle_gamma   90.00
#
_symmetry.space_group_name_H-M   'P 1'
#
loop_
_entity.id
_entity.type
_entity.pdbx_description
1 polymer ?
#
loop_
_entity_poly.entity_id
_entity_poly.type
_entity_poly.pdbx_seq_one_letter_code
_entity_poly.pdbx_strand_id
1 'polypeptide(L)'
;MSPTEQCSPPLGVQEVGGEDAVLRPLLSVNGVDTKNSLHEDTRTSTKSRSTTTRVPFLNNLAHVLLVVSIGIYIWGQVMYLSPSIQLSFMTAISPFWSVPLTPPPPGSSLKAYGHYEMLAPTFFVLLTVLPLLASLLFFEFVRDYNVHRHTARRVLAVSALLRRKSPHFKSIPGLQWVRDFCYGELLFIAFLVIGNVVLFVYGWINQRRVLPRPGDPYDFNTVLELSGVVFGYSSVFNMAFLFLPCTRHCAWMEFFNISYANGVKYHRWLGIWAIIGAILHAIPFYWLWYRQGVLAKQTLPCFDCQLDYWHIGYPKWFNVFGEISLFFVLVILFTSHPWVRRHLFETFYYMHHMYIPAVIFAVLHFNVIVWWVLPTLVLYLSSRAISRWNSLFSVQVLEFIRLPEGLVKIVLARSEGGFDIGQFVYLNVPAISKLQ
;
A
#
# COMPACT_ATOMS: atom_id res chain seq x y z
N MET A 1 -21.47 47.66 -16.93
CA MET A 1 -21.09 48.11 -18.29
C MET A 1 -20.88 46.88 -19.15
N SER A 2 -21.89 46.48 -19.91
CA SER A 2 -21.73 45.78 -21.20
C SER A 2 -21.58 46.86 -22.30
N PRO A 3 -21.14 46.54 -23.53
CA PRO A 3 -21.94 45.77 -24.53
C PRO A 3 -21.08 44.76 -25.34
N THR A 4 -21.53 43.55 -25.72
CA THR A 4 -22.34 43.15 -26.90
C THR A 4 -22.12 43.94 -28.19
N GLU A 5 -21.55 43.30 -29.24
CA GLU A 5 -22.05 43.45 -30.61
C GLU A 5 -21.63 42.29 -31.53
N GLN A 6 -22.55 41.97 -32.45
CA GLN A 6 -22.56 40.86 -33.41
C GLN A 6 -22.27 41.35 -34.84
N CYS A 7 -21.79 40.42 -35.68
CA CYS A 7 -22.06 40.25 -37.12
C CYS A 7 -21.45 41.17 -38.21
N SER A 8 -20.59 40.53 -39.03
CA SER A 8 -20.71 40.34 -40.50
C SER A 8 -19.65 41.00 -41.46
N PRO A 9 -19.25 40.28 -42.55
CA PRO A 9 -18.23 40.67 -43.55
C PRO A 9 -18.89 41.42 -44.75
N PRO A 10 -18.30 41.66 -45.95
CA PRO A 10 -17.01 41.26 -46.55
C PRO A 10 -16.28 42.39 -47.33
N LEU A 11 -15.11 42.07 -47.94
CA LEU A 11 -14.44 42.66 -49.13
C LEU A 11 -12.98 42.15 -49.04
N GLY A 12 -12.39 41.40 -49.96
CA GLY A 12 -12.49 41.41 -51.41
C GLY A 12 -11.11 41.77 -51.96
N VAL A 13 -10.40 40.76 -52.50
CA VAL A 13 -9.25 40.84 -53.43
C VAL A 13 -7.86 41.14 -52.81
N GLN A 14 -6.94 40.16 -52.83
CA GLN A 14 -5.92 40.00 -53.90
C GLN A 14 -5.04 38.76 -53.64
N GLU A 15 -4.96 37.87 -54.63
CA GLU A 15 -4.02 36.74 -54.70
C GLU A 15 -2.58 37.25 -54.87
N VAL A 16 -1.61 36.68 -54.13
CA VAL A 16 -0.26 36.33 -54.64
C VAL A 16 0.34 35.19 -53.79
N GLY A 17 0.47 34.02 -54.43
CA GLY A 17 1.67 33.14 -54.43
C GLY A 17 2.19 32.47 -53.15
N GLY A 18 2.18 31.13 -53.14
CA GLY A 18 3.19 30.30 -52.47
C GLY A 18 2.67 29.11 -51.66
N GLU A 19 2.77 27.91 -52.25
CA GLU A 19 3.20 26.61 -51.65
C GLU A 19 2.82 26.34 -50.17
N ASP A 20 2.05 25.32 -49.78
CA ASP A 20 2.24 23.89 -50.04
C ASP A 20 0.95 23.11 -49.72
N ALA A 21 0.66 22.12 -50.56
CA ALA A 21 -0.37 21.14 -50.33
C ALA A 21 0.24 19.78 -49.97
N VAL A 22 -0.53 19.03 -49.19
CA VAL A 22 -0.61 17.55 -49.14
C VAL A 22 0.20 16.83 -48.05
N LEU A 23 -0.55 16.32 -47.05
CA LEU A 23 -0.23 15.10 -46.32
C LEU A 23 -1.37 14.10 -46.50
N ARG A 24 -1.13 13.05 -47.30
CA ARG A 24 -1.83 11.76 -47.21
C ARG A 24 -0.81 10.62 -47.11
N PRO A 25 -1.15 9.51 -46.43
CA PRO A 25 -0.20 8.44 -46.13
C PRO A 25 -0.08 7.44 -47.28
N LEU A 26 1.16 7.11 -47.67
CA LEU A 26 1.45 6.09 -48.67
C LEU A 26 1.49 4.69 -48.05
N LEU A 27 0.52 3.87 -48.46
CA LEU A 27 0.56 2.40 -48.39
C LEU A 27 0.89 1.86 -49.79
N SER A 28 1.89 0.96 -49.81
CA SER A 28 2.26 0.01 -50.88
C SER A 28 2.78 0.57 -52.20
N VAL A 29 3.90 0.02 -52.70
CA VAL A 29 3.97 -0.89 -53.86
C VAL A 29 5.39 -1.46 -54.00
N ASN A 30 5.45 -2.69 -54.48
CA ASN A 30 6.58 -3.56 -54.77
C ASN A 30 7.56 -3.06 -55.85
N GLY A 31 8.79 -3.62 -55.86
CA GLY A 31 9.78 -3.58 -56.95
C GLY A 31 11.19 -3.78 -56.38
N VAL A 32 11.69 -5.01 -56.29
CA VAL A 32 12.59 -5.70 -57.25
C VAL A 32 13.95 -5.02 -57.45
N ASP A 33 14.99 -5.81 -57.13
CA ASP A 33 16.42 -5.73 -57.49
C ASP A 33 17.30 -4.61 -56.94
N THR A 34 18.06 -4.95 -55.89
CA THR A 34 19.53 -4.84 -55.94
C THR A 34 20.20 -5.83 -54.99
N LYS A 35 20.90 -6.80 -55.57
CA LYS A 35 21.92 -7.63 -54.90
C LYS A 35 23.15 -6.76 -54.61
N ASN A 36 23.66 -6.78 -53.37
CA ASN A 36 24.98 -7.33 -53.09
C ASN A 36 25.36 -7.22 -51.60
N SER A 37 25.77 -8.38 -51.07
CA SER A 37 26.76 -8.63 -50.01
C SER A 37 26.61 -7.89 -48.69
N LEU A 38 26.25 -8.65 -47.64
CA LEU A 38 27.07 -8.79 -46.42
C LEU A 38 26.55 -9.97 -45.58
N HIS A 39 27.35 -11.05 -45.60
CA HIS A 39 27.46 -12.15 -44.64
C HIS A 39 26.19 -12.61 -43.89
N GLU A 40 25.68 -13.77 -44.32
CA GLU A 40 24.92 -14.71 -43.49
C GLU A 40 25.79 -15.19 -42.32
N ASP A 41 25.56 -14.63 -41.13
CA ASP A 41 25.75 -15.33 -39.87
C ASP A 41 24.36 -15.76 -39.38
N THR A 42 23.88 -16.87 -39.95
CA THR A 42 22.63 -17.52 -39.53
C THR A 42 22.85 -18.21 -38.19
N ARG A 43 22.96 -17.42 -37.11
CA ARG A 43 22.67 -17.90 -35.76
C ARG A 43 21.17 -18.14 -35.69
N THR A 44 20.79 -19.38 -35.91
CA THR A 44 19.50 -19.95 -35.52
C THR A 44 19.24 -19.61 -34.06
N SER A 45 18.52 -18.51 -33.82
CA SER A 45 17.83 -18.28 -32.56
C SER A 45 16.70 -19.30 -32.52
N THR A 46 17.02 -20.50 -32.05
CA THR A 46 16.04 -21.40 -31.46
C THR A 46 15.44 -20.67 -30.26
N LYS A 47 14.47 -19.79 -30.51
CA LYS A 47 13.41 -19.52 -29.55
C LYS A 47 12.76 -20.87 -29.30
N SER A 48 13.22 -21.55 -28.25
CA SER A 48 12.51 -22.63 -27.59
C SER A 48 11.10 -22.12 -27.30
N ARG A 49 10.19 -22.39 -28.22
CA ARG A 49 8.77 -22.12 -28.04
C ARG A 49 8.30 -23.25 -27.15
N SER A 50 8.44 -23.07 -25.84
CA SER A 50 7.92 -24.04 -24.88
C SER A 50 6.43 -24.18 -25.16
N THR A 51 6.07 -25.36 -25.66
CA THR A 51 4.71 -25.69 -26.01
C THR A 51 4.07 -26.23 -24.74
N THR A 52 3.96 -25.38 -23.71
CA THR A 52 3.15 -25.73 -22.55
C THR A 52 1.71 -25.77 -23.05
N THR A 53 1.12 -26.95 -23.10
CA THR A 53 -0.30 -27.16 -23.37
C THR A 53 -1.08 -26.38 -22.30
N ARG A 54 -1.46 -25.15 -22.64
CA ARG A 54 -2.04 -24.15 -21.73
C ARG A 54 -3.48 -24.54 -21.42
N VAL A 55 -3.72 -25.13 -20.24
CA VAL A 55 -5.04 -25.60 -19.80
C VAL A 55 -5.87 -24.41 -19.25
N PRO A 56 -6.98 -24.02 -19.88
CA PRO A 56 -7.80 -22.88 -19.43
C PRO A 56 -8.34 -23.03 -18.00
N PHE A 57 -8.48 -24.27 -17.53
CA PHE A 57 -8.81 -24.58 -16.14
C PHE A 57 -7.77 -24.05 -15.14
N LEU A 58 -6.47 -24.30 -15.38
CA LEU A 58 -5.38 -23.84 -14.51
C LEU A 58 -5.37 -22.32 -14.36
N ASN A 59 -5.64 -21.61 -15.45
CA ASN A 59 -5.74 -20.15 -15.42
C ASN A 59 -6.94 -19.65 -14.61
N ASN A 60 -8.12 -20.24 -14.82
CA ASN A 60 -9.31 -19.87 -14.04
C ASN A 60 -9.09 -20.16 -12.54
N LEU A 61 -8.49 -21.30 -12.22
CA LEU A 61 -8.11 -21.67 -10.87
C LEU A 61 -7.15 -20.64 -10.26
N ALA A 62 -6.11 -20.22 -10.99
CA ALA A 62 -5.17 -19.22 -10.51
C ALA A 62 -5.82 -17.86 -10.24
N HIS A 63 -6.78 -17.42 -11.06
CA HIS A 63 -7.55 -16.18 -10.78
C HIS A 63 -8.42 -16.31 -9.53
N VAL A 64 -9.07 -17.46 -9.33
CA VAL A 64 -9.86 -17.71 -8.12
C VAL A 64 -8.95 -17.71 -6.90
N LEU A 65 -7.81 -18.42 -6.96
CA LEU A 65 -6.86 -18.49 -5.87
C LEU A 65 -6.23 -17.13 -5.54
N LEU A 66 -5.98 -16.27 -6.54
CA LEU A 66 -5.56 -14.89 -6.35
C LEU A 66 -6.59 -14.11 -5.52
N VAL A 67 -7.86 -14.13 -5.94
CA VAL A 67 -8.95 -13.41 -5.27
C VAL A 67 -9.17 -13.94 -3.85
N VAL A 68 -9.15 -15.27 -3.68
CA VAL A 68 -9.28 -15.92 -2.37
C VAL A 68 -8.13 -15.52 -1.46
N SER A 69 -6.90 -15.50 -1.95
CA SER A 69 -5.72 -15.13 -1.15
C SER A 69 -5.77 -13.67 -0.68
N ILE A 70 -6.18 -12.74 -1.58
CA ILE A 70 -6.44 -11.34 -1.22
C ILE A 70 -7.55 -11.24 -0.17
N GLY A 71 -8.64 -12.00 -0.36
CA GLY A 71 -9.76 -12.07 0.57
C GLY A 71 -9.36 -12.57 1.96
N ILE A 72 -8.55 -13.63 2.04
CA ILE A 72 -8.05 -14.18 3.32
C ILE A 72 -7.15 -13.17 4.01
N TYR A 73 -6.24 -12.50 3.29
CA TYR A 73 -5.41 -11.44 3.88
C TYR A 73 -6.25 -10.33 4.51
N ILE A 74 -7.20 -9.80 3.74
CA ILE A 74 -8.13 -8.75 4.19
C ILE A 74 -8.90 -9.23 5.43
N TRP A 75 -9.46 -10.43 5.35
CA TRP A 75 -10.22 -11.03 6.43
C TRP A 75 -9.37 -11.23 7.69
N GLY A 76 -8.14 -11.73 7.57
CA GLY A 76 -7.22 -11.91 8.69
C GLY A 76 -6.93 -10.60 9.43
N GLN A 77 -6.68 -9.52 8.69
CA GLN A 77 -6.42 -8.20 9.28
C GLN A 77 -7.65 -7.60 9.98
N VAL A 78 -8.86 -7.78 9.41
CA VAL A 78 -10.10 -7.22 10.00
C VAL A 78 -10.60 -8.06 11.18
N MET A 79 -10.53 -9.39 11.05
CA MET A 79 -11.16 -10.33 11.97
C MET A 79 -10.26 -10.76 13.12
N TYR A 80 -8.99 -10.32 13.14
CA TYR A 80 -8.07 -10.66 14.23
C TYR A 80 -8.67 -10.34 15.60
N LEU A 81 -9.31 -9.18 15.80
CA LEU A 81 -9.91 -8.82 17.09
C LEU A 81 -11.30 -9.43 17.31
N SER A 82 -11.82 -10.21 16.36
CA SER A 82 -13.16 -10.77 16.46
C SER A 82 -13.26 -11.73 17.66
N PRO A 83 -14.26 -11.57 18.54
CA PRO A 83 -14.48 -12.41 19.70
C PRO A 83 -14.53 -13.91 19.40
N SER A 84 -15.19 -14.29 18.30
CA SER A 84 -15.36 -15.69 17.88
C SER A 84 -14.09 -16.24 17.26
N ILE A 85 -13.40 -15.46 16.43
CA ILE A 85 -12.14 -15.89 15.83
C ILE A 85 -11.06 -16.05 16.87
N GLN A 86 -10.94 -15.11 17.82
CA GLN A 86 -10.02 -15.26 18.95
C GLN A 86 -10.29 -16.57 19.72
N LEU A 87 -11.55 -16.86 20.08
CA LEU A 87 -11.87 -18.08 20.81
C LEU A 87 -11.60 -19.35 20.00
N SER A 88 -12.11 -19.42 18.76
CA SER A 88 -11.96 -20.60 17.90
C SER A 88 -10.52 -20.85 17.51
N PHE A 89 -9.77 -19.79 17.18
CA PHE A 89 -8.36 -19.89 16.82
C PHE A 89 -7.50 -20.32 18.01
N MET A 90 -7.68 -19.70 19.18
CA MET A 90 -6.95 -20.09 20.38
C MET A 90 -7.26 -21.55 20.74
N THR A 91 -8.53 -21.97 20.69
CA THR A 91 -8.90 -23.37 20.98
C THR A 91 -8.24 -24.36 20.02
N ALA A 92 -8.15 -24.03 18.73
CA ALA A 92 -7.55 -24.90 17.72
C ALA A 92 -6.01 -24.93 17.78
N ILE A 93 -5.37 -23.79 18.07
CA ILE A 93 -3.91 -23.62 17.92
C ILE A 93 -3.16 -23.76 19.25
N SER A 94 -3.77 -23.44 20.39
CA SER A 94 -3.14 -23.57 21.71
C SER A 94 -2.53 -24.96 21.97
N PRO A 95 -3.16 -26.10 21.60
CA PRO A 95 -2.56 -27.42 21.78
C PRO A 95 -1.24 -27.62 21.03
N PHE A 96 -1.06 -27.04 19.85
CA PHE A 96 0.17 -27.17 19.06
C PHE A 96 1.38 -26.51 19.74
N TRP A 97 1.12 -25.51 20.58
CA TRP A 97 2.14 -24.74 21.30
C TRP A 97 2.19 -25.07 22.80
N SER A 98 1.56 -26.18 23.21
CA SER A 98 1.45 -26.59 24.62
C SER A 98 0.84 -25.52 25.54
N VAL A 99 0.01 -24.63 24.99
CA VAL A 99 -0.68 -23.59 25.75
C VAL A 99 -1.95 -24.19 26.35
N PRO A 100 -2.16 -24.13 27.68
CA PRO A 100 -3.38 -24.65 28.28
C PRO A 100 -4.58 -23.79 27.91
N LEU A 101 -5.73 -24.43 27.65
CA LEU A 101 -6.99 -23.74 27.32
C LEU A 101 -7.56 -22.95 28.51
N THR A 102 -7.23 -23.39 29.73
CA THR A 102 -7.56 -22.70 30.97
C THR A 102 -6.29 -22.08 31.54
N PRO A 103 -6.30 -20.78 31.90
CA PRO A 103 -5.12 -20.13 32.45
C PRO A 103 -4.66 -20.85 33.73
N PRO A 104 -3.35 -21.13 33.88
CA PRO A 104 -2.79 -21.69 35.09
C PRO A 104 -3.09 -20.81 36.32
N PRO A 105 -3.15 -21.39 37.53
CA PRO A 105 -3.28 -20.62 38.76
C PRO A 105 -2.21 -19.52 38.88
N PRO A 106 -2.52 -18.38 39.52
CA PRO A 106 -1.53 -17.35 39.82
C PRO A 106 -0.32 -17.94 40.55
N GLY A 107 0.90 -17.64 40.10
CA GLY A 107 2.15 -18.18 40.68
C GLY A 107 2.65 -19.48 40.05
N SER A 108 1.98 -19.99 39.02
CA SER A 108 2.47 -21.13 38.24
C SER A 108 3.80 -20.81 37.54
N SER A 109 4.66 -21.82 37.36
CA SER A 109 5.92 -21.65 36.64
C SER A 109 5.69 -21.22 35.19
N LEU A 110 6.64 -20.49 34.59
CA LEU A 110 6.52 -20.01 33.20
C LEU A 110 6.24 -21.16 32.21
N LYS A 111 6.80 -22.34 32.47
CA LYS A 111 6.57 -23.56 31.67
C LYS A 111 5.11 -24.00 31.64
N ALA A 112 4.34 -23.71 32.69
CA ALA A 112 2.92 -24.05 32.76
C ALA A 112 2.06 -23.25 31.77
N TYR A 113 2.55 -22.11 31.27
CA TYR A 113 1.85 -21.28 30.30
C TYR A 113 2.07 -21.71 28.85
N GLY A 114 2.97 -22.67 28.59
CA GLY A 114 3.35 -23.10 27.26
C GLY A 114 4.01 -21.98 26.44
N HIS A 115 3.92 -22.08 25.11
CA HIS A 115 4.46 -21.08 24.18
C HIS A 115 3.38 -20.10 23.70
N TYR A 116 2.81 -19.32 24.62
CA TYR A 116 1.75 -18.34 24.31
C TYR A 116 2.21 -17.28 23.29
N GLU A 117 3.51 -16.95 23.29
CA GLU A 117 4.16 -16.04 22.36
C GLU A 117 4.01 -16.46 20.89
N MET A 118 3.72 -17.74 20.61
CA MET A 118 3.59 -18.28 19.26
C MET A 118 2.19 -18.12 18.67
N LEU A 119 1.16 -17.80 19.47
CA LEU A 119 -0.23 -17.75 19.01
C LEU A 119 -0.47 -16.61 18.01
N ALA A 120 -0.04 -15.39 18.34
CA ALA A 120 -0.16 -14.24 17.44
C ALA A 120 0.65 -14.44 16.14
N PRO A 121 1.95 -14.78 16.18
CA PRO A 121 2.71 -15.12 14.97
C PRO A 121 2.03 -16.17 14.10
N THR A 122 1.51 -17.26 14.70
CA THR A 122 0.83 -18.33 13.95
C THR A 122 -0.40 -17.80 13.20
N PHE A 123 -1.20 -16.94 13.84
CA PHE A 123 -2.36 -16.33 13.20
C PHE A 123 -1.96 -15.54 11.97
N PHE A 124 -1.02 -14.60 12.12
CA PHE A 124 -0.60 -13.73 11.04
C PHE A 124 0.14 -14.49 9.95
N VAL A 125 0.97 -15.47 10.28
CA VAL A 125 1.64 -16.28 9.25
C VAL A 125 0.61 -16.99 8.37
N LEU A 126 -0.38 -17.65 8.98
CA LEU A 126 -1.39 -18.41 8.24
C LEU A 126 -2.39 -17.54 7.48
N LEU A 127 -2.79 -16.41 8.05
CA LEU A 127 -3.92 -15.61 7.56
C LEU A 127 -3.51 -14.27 6.93
N THR A 128 -2.25 -13.85 7.06
CA THR A 128 -1.74 -12.63 6.42
C THR A 128 -0.48 -12.90 5.58
N VAL A 129 0.60 -13.45 6.13
CA VAL A 129 1.86 -13.65 5.39
C VAL A 129 1.69 -14.62 4.23
N LEU A 130 1.22 -15.85 4.48
CA LEU A 130 1.06 -16.87 3.44
C LEU A 130 0.05 -16.45 2.36
N PRO A 131 -1.13 -15.89 2.69
CA PRO A 131 -2.06 -15.39 1.68
C PRO A 131 -1.51 -14.22 0.87
N LEU A 132 -0.74 -13.30 1.48
CA LEU A 132 -0.10 -12.23 0.70
C LEU A 132 0.90 -12.81 -0.30
N LEU A 133 1.79 -13.71 0.14
CA LEU A 133 2.76 -14.37 -0.72
C LEU A 133 2.08 -15.18 -1.83
N ALA A 134 1.04 -15.95 -1.50
CA ALA A 134 0.24 -16.69 -2.46
C ALA A 134 -0.41 -15.76 -3.49
N SER A 135 -0.96 -14.62 -3.06
CA SER A 135 -1.53 -13.62 -3.97
C SER A 135 -0.49 -13.08 -4.96
N LEU A 136 0.75 -12.85 -4.51
CA LEU A 136 1.84 -12.39 -5.38
C LEU A 136 2.23 -13.48 -6.40
N LEU A 137 2.38 -14.72 -5.96
CA LEU A 137 2.74 -15.84 -6.83
C LEU A 137 1.65 -16.11 -7.88
N PHE A 138 0.38 -16.12 -7.48
CA PHE A 138 -0.73 -16.32 -8.42
C PHE A 138 -0.89 -15.14 -9.37
N PHE A 139 -0.63 -13.90 -8.91
CA PHE A 139 -0.65 -12.73 -9.78
C PHE A 139 0.42 -12.84 -10.88
N GLU A 140 1.65 -13.20 -10.51
CA GLU A 140 2.75 -13.40 -11.47
C GLU A 140 2.44 -14.54 -12.46
N PHE A 141 1.94 -15.67 -11.95
CA PHE A 141 1.51 -16.77 -12.79
C PHE A 141 0.42 -16.35 -13.80
N VAL A 142 -0.59 -15.62 -13.33
CA VAL A 142 -1.68 -15.10 -14.17
C VAL A 142 -1.14 -14.11 -15.20
N ARG A 143 -0.20 -13.23 -14.83
CA ARG A 143 0.41 -12.25 -15.71
C ARG A 143 1.15 -12.95 -16.85
N ASP A 144 2.03 -13.89 -16.54
CA ASP A 144 2.83 -14.63 -17.54
C ASP A 144 1.95 -15.51 -18.44
N TYR A 145 0.92 -16.14 -17.87
CA TYR A 145 -0.02 -16.98 -18.62
C TYR A 145 -0.89 -16.15 -19.58
N ASN A 146 -1.34 -14.97 -19.17
CA ASN A 146 -2.24 -14.08 -19.91
C ASN A 146 -1.59 -13.31 -21.08
N VAL A 147 -0.27 -13.36 -21.24
CA VAL A 147 0.43 -12.76 -22.40
C VAL A 147 -0.12 -13.28 -23.75
N HIS A 148 -0.90 -14.38 -23.79
CA HIS A 148 -1.52 -14.89 -25.02
C HIS A 148 -3.06 -14.96 -25.02
N ARG A 149 -3.64 -13.84 -25.52
CA ARG A 149 -4.86 -13.62 -26.34
C ARG A 149 -6.25 -14.16 -25.94
N HIS A 150 -6.42 -15.26 -25.21
CA HIS A 150 -7.78 -15.84 -25.00
C HIS A 150 -8.46 -15.48 -23.68
N THR A 151 -7.71 -15.27 -22.60
CA THR A 151 -8.22 -14.78 -21.30
C THR A 151 -8.22 -13.26 -21.17
N ALA A 152 -7.64 -12.57 -22.15
CA ALA A 152 -7.65 -11.12 -22.28
C ALA A 152 -9.08 -10.56 -22.22
N ARG A 153 -10.10 -11.18 -22.83
CA ARG A 153 -11.46 -10.59 -22.84
C ARG A 153 -12.10 -10.48 -21.45
N ARG A 154 -12.01 -11.50 -20.61
CA ARG A 154 -12.60 -11.47 -19.25
C ARG A 154 -11.82 -10.56 -18.32
N VAL A 155 -10.49 -10.64 -18.38
CA VAL A 155 -9.61 -9.76 -17.60
C VAL A 155 -9.78 -8.31 -18.03
N LEU A 156 -9.88 -8.04 -19.34
CA LEU A 156 -10.20 -6.72 -19.88
C LEU A 156 -11.60 -6.28 -19.49
N ALA A 157 -12.61 -7.16 -19.45
CA ALA A 157 -13.96 -6.80 -19.01
C ALA A 157 -13.99 -6.42 -17.52
N VAL A 158 -13.34 -7.19 -16.65
CA VAL A 158 -13.21 -6.87 -15.22
C VAL A 158 -12.38 -5.60 -15.02
N SER A 159 -11.26 -5.47 -15.72
CA SER A 159 -10.42 -4.27 -15.72
C SER A 159 -11.20 -3.03 -16.19
N ALA A 160 -11.96 -3.14 -17.28
CA ALA A 160 -12.81 -2.08 -17.81
C ALA A 160 -13.94 -1.72 -16.83
N LEU A 161 -14.53 -2.71 -16.16
CA LEU A 161 -15.50 -2.48 -15.09
C LEU A 161 -14.84 -1.71 -13.93
N LEU A 162 -13.71 -2.17 -13.41
CA LEU A 162 -13.02 -1.50 -12.29
C LEU A 162 -12.56 -0.08 -12.64
N ARG A 163 -12.23 0.21 -13.91
CA ARG A 163 -11.93 1.56 -14.42
C ARG A 163 -13.16 2.44 -14.63
N ARG A 164 -14.36 1.84 -14.69
CA ARG A 164 -15.58 2.61 -14.94
C ARG A 164 -15.86 3.53 -13.77
N LYS A 165 -16.08 4.80 -14.08
CA LYS A 165 -16.62 5.79 -13.15
C LYS A 165 -18.15 5.68 -13.16
N SER A 166 -18.77 5.69 -11.99
CA SER A 166 -20.23 5.59 -11.91
C SER A 166 -20.88 6.87 -12.46
N PRO A 167 -21.76 6.77 -13.47
CA PRO A 167 -22.48 7.93 -13.98
C PRO A 167 -23.58 8.41 -13.01
N HIS A 168 -24.07 7.54 -12.12
CA HIS A 168 -25.21 7.83 -11.24
C HIS A 168 -24.85 8.78 -10.08
N PHE A 169 -23.59 8.79 -9.62
CA PHE A 169 -23.16 9.71 -8.56
C PHE A 169 -23.25 11.19 -8.94
N LYS A 170 -23.38 11.50 -10.24
CA LYS A 170 -23.64 12.87 -10.71
C LYS A 170 -25.02 13.41 -10.32
N SER A 171 -25.99 12.51 -10.13
CA SER A 171 -27.39 12.88 -9.91
C SER A 171 -27.79 12.94 -8.43
N ILE A 172 -26.93 12.49 -7.51
CA ILE A 172 -27.22 12.42 -6.08
C ILE A 172 -26.63 13.65 -5.37
N PRO A 173 -27.46 14.55 -4.80
CA PRO A 173 -26.97 15.67 -4.01
C PRO A 173 -26.10 15.20 -2.83
N GLY A 174 -24.93 15.84 -2.63
CA GLY A 174 -24.00 15.50 -1.55
C GLY A 174 -22.95 14.41 -1.87
N LEU A 175 -23.14 13.62 -2.93
CA LEU A 175 -22.20 12.55 -3.33
C LEU A 175 -21.32 12.92 -4.54
N GLN A 176 -21.30 14.20 -4.91
CA GLN A 176 -20.59 14.70 -6.09
C GLN A 176 -19.07 14.52 -6.00
N TRP A 177 -18.49 14.49 -4.79
CA TRP A 177 -17.07 14.24 -4.57
C TRP A 177 -16.63 12.81 -4.97
N VAL A 178 -17.57 11.87 -5.05
CA VAL A 178 -17.33 10.46 -5.41
C VAL A 178 -17.29 10.27 -6.94
N ARG A 179 -17.74 11.27 -7.71
CA ARG A 179 -17.86 11.21 -9.17
C ARG A 179 -16.57 10.81 -9.88
N ASP A 180 -15.44 11.25 -9.36
CA ASP A 180 -14.16 11.11 -10.04
C ASP A 180 -13.46 9.78 -9.74
N PHE A 181 -14.01 8.99 -8.81
CA PHE A 181 -13.51 7.67 -8.43
C PHE A 181 -14.04 6.56 -9.35
N CYS A 182 -13.18 5.60 -9.68
CA CYS A 182 -13.59 4.37 -10.37
C CYS A 182 -14.06 3.29 -9.39
N TYR A 183 -14.76 2.26 -9.87
CA TYR A 183 -15.25 1.18 -9.00
C TYR A 183 -14.14 0.46 -8.23
N GLY A 184 -12.95 0.30 -8.82
CA GLY A 184 -11.80 -0.30 -8.13
C GLY A 184 -11.32 0.55 -6.95
N GLU A 185 -11.26 1.87 -7.13
CA GLU A 185 -10.95 2.81 -6.06
C GLU A 185 -12.02 2.81 -4.96
N LEU A 186 -13.31 2.76 -5.34
CA LEU A 186 -14.40 2.70 -4.38
C LEU A 186 -14.40 1.41 -3.58
N LEU A 187 -14.10 0.28 -4.21
CA LEU A 187 -13.97 -1.01 -3.53
C LEU A 187 -12.81 -0.96 -2.52
N PHE A 188 -11.67 -0.40 -2.92
CA PHE A 188 -10.53 -0.22 -2.03
C PHE A 188 -10.85 0.69 -0.83
N ILE A 189 -11.51 1.83 -1.06
CA ILE A 189 -11.93 2.76 0.00
C ILE A 189 -12.98 2.11 0.90
N ALA A 190 -14.00 1.45 0.33
CA ALA A 190 -15.06 0.80 1.08
C ALA A 190 -14.47 -0.28 2.00
N PHE A 191 -13.54 -1.09 1.49
CA PHE A 191 -12.81 -2.07 2.30
C PHE A 191 -12.10 -1.41 3.49
N LEU A 192 -11.35 -0.32 3.27
CA LEU A 192 -10.62 0.35 4.34
C LEU A 192 -11.55 0.96 5.40
N VAL A 193 -12.65 1.59 4.98
CA VAL A 193 -13.62 2.21 5.90
C VAL A 193 -14.36 1.14 6.69
N ILE A 194 -14.93 0.14 6.02
CA ILE A 194 -15.66 -0.96 6.67
C ILE A 194 -14.71 -1.73 7.59
N GLY A 195 -13.49 -2.03 7.13
CA GLY A 195 -12.47 -2.72 7.91
C GLY A 195 -12.13 -1.99 9.21
N ASN A 196 -11.92 -0.66 9.15
CA ASN A 196 -11.69 0.15 10.34
C ASN A 196 -12.89 0.13 11.30
N VAL A 197 -14.13 0.25 10.79
CA VAL A 197 -15.34 0.22 11.63
C VAL A 197 -15.50 -1.14 12.33
N VAL A 198 -15.37 -2.23 11.57
CA VAL A 198 -15.49 -3.60 12.11
C VAL A 198 -14.40 -3.85 13.15
N LEU A 199 -13.16 -3.48 12.85
CA LEU A 199 -12.04 -3.63 13.77
C LEU A 199 -12.22 -2.76 15.02
N PHE A 200 -12.78 -1.55 14.89
CA PHE A 200 -13.11 -0.71 16.03
C PHE A 200 -14.14 -1.38 16.95
N VAL A 201 -15.24 -1.88 16.39
CA VAL A 201 -16.30 -2.56 17.15
C VAL A 201 -15.77 -3.84 17.80
N TYR A 202 -15.06 -4.67 17.06
CA TYR A 202 -14.49 -5.91 17.61
C TYR A 202 -13.38 -5.64 18.62
N GLY A 203 -12.52 -4.66 18.38
CA GLY A 203 -11.52 -4.23 19.35
C GLY A 203 -12.17 -3.79 20.66
N TRP A 204 -13.25 -3.01 20.58
CA TRP A 204 -14.01 -2.58 21.76
C TRP A 204 -14.59 -3.78 22.52
N ILE A 205 -15.31 -4.68 21.83
CA ILE A 205 -15.91 -5.86 22.46
C ILE A 205 -14.84 -6.78 23.05
N ASN A 206 -13.72 -6.98 22.35
CA ASN A 206 -12.65 -7.84 22.81
C ASN A 206 -11.96 -7.27 24.06
N GLN A 207 -11.71 -5.95 24.10
CA GLN A 207 -11.11 -5.30 25.27
C GLN A 207 -12.05 -5.25 26.47
N ARG A 208 -13.37 -5.21 26.24
CA ARG A 208 -14.38 -5.32 27.32
C ARG A 208 -14.40 -6.67 28.05
N ARG A 209 -13.64 -7.67 27.59
CA ARG A 209 -13.44 -8.94 28.29
C ARG A 209 -12.44 -8.83 29.44
N VAL A 210 -11.56 -7.83 29.38
CA VAL A 210 -10.46 -7.63 30.34
C VAL A 210 -10.57 -6.32 31.12
N LEU A 211 -11.30 -5.32 30.58
CA LEU A 211 -11.53 -4.02 31.20
C LEU A 211 -13.03 -3.79 31.47
N PRO A 212 -13.42 -3.28 32.66
CA PRO A 212 -12.55 -2.95 33.80
C PRO A 212 -12.04 -4.22 34.47
N ARG A 213 -10.98 -4.11 35.28
CA ARG A 213 -10.44 -5.29 35.99
C ARG A 213 -11.50 -5.84 36.95
N PRO A 214 -11.45 -7.14 37.29
CA PRO A 214 -12.42 -7.73 38.22
C PRO A 214 -12.47 -6.94 39.53
N GLY A 215 -13.65 -6.39 39.86
CA GLY A 215 -13.88 -5.56 41.05
C GLY A 215 -13.85 -4.04 40.82
N ASP A 216 -13.33 -3.57 39.67
CA ASP A 216 -13.30 -2.15 39.34
C ASP A 216 -14.62 -1.69 38.67
N PRO A 217 -15.13 -0.48 39.00
CA PRO A 217 -16.35 0.05 38.39
C PRO A 217 -16.13 0.45 36.92
N TYR A 218 -17.17 0.31 36.10
CA TYR A 218 -17.16 0.84 34.73
C TYR A 218 -17.37 2.36 34.76
N ASP A 219 -16.29 3.10 34.69
CA ASP A 219 -16.27 4.56 34.80
C ASP A 219 -15.70 5.24 33.54
N PHE A 220 -15.63 6.57 33.57
CA PHE A 220 -15.05 7.34 32.46
C PHE A 220 -13.56 7.02 32.22
N ASN A 221 -12.79 6.62 33.24
CA ASN A 221 -11.41 6.18 33.05
C ASN A 221 -11.32 4.90 32.22
N THR A 222 -12.23 3.96 32.47
CA THR A 222 -12.36 2.74 31.68
C THR A 222 -12.70 3.06 30.22
N VAL A 223 -13.57 4.04 29.97
CA VAL A 223 -13.89 4.51 28.61
C VAL A 223 -12.66 5.12 27.91
N LEU A 224 -11.86 5.91 28.62
CA LEU A 224 -10.62 6.49 28.08
C LEU A 224 -9.61 5.39 27.71
N GLU A 225 -9.40 4.42 28.60
CA GLU A 225 -8.47 3.30 28.37
C GLU A 225 -8.91 2.46 27.16
N LEU A 226 -10.19 2.08 27.10
CA LEU A 226 -10.77 1.35 25.96
C LEU A 226 -10.61 2.12 24.65
N SER A 227 -10.93 3.41 24.66
CA SER A 227 -10.82 4.27 23.47
C SER A 227 -9.38 4.33 22.98
N GLY A 228 -8.42 4.56 23.89
CA GLY A 228 -6.99 4.59 23.56
C GLY A 228 -6.53 3.30 22.90
N VAL A 229 -6.86 2.14 23.48
CA VAL A 229 -6.46 0.84 22.92
C VAL A 229 -7.06 0.61 21.52
N VAL A 230 -8.35 0.89 21.32
CA VAL A 230 -9.03 0.66 20.03
C VAL A 230 -8.50 1.58 18.92
N PHE A 231 -8.22 2.86 19.24
CA PHE A 231 -7.55 3.76 18.28
C PHE A 231 -6.13 3.30 17.94
N GLY A 232 -5.43 2.65 18.88
CA GLY A 232 -4.15 2.00 18.64
C GLY A 232 -4.27 0.93 17.56
N TYR A 233 -5.24 0.03 17.67
CA TYR A 233 -5.50 -0.99 16.64
C TYR A 233 -5.94 -0.38 15.30
N SER A 234 -6.73 0.70 15.30
CA SER A 234 -7.08 1.40 14.06
C SER A 234 -5.84 1.99 13.37
N SER A 235 -4.91 2.56 14.13
CA SER A 235 -3.61 3.00 13.60
C SER A 235 -2.86 1.86 12.92
N VAL A 236 -2.69 0.73 13.62
CA VAL A 236 -2.00 -0.46 13.11
C VAL A 236 -2.67 -1.03 11.87
N PHE A 237 -4.00 -1.07 11.83
CA PHE A 237 -4.75 -1.53 10.66
C PHE A 237 -4.42 -0.69 9.43
N ASN A 238 -4.43 0.64 9.54
CA ASN A 238 -4.09 1.51 8.41
C ASN A 238 -2.60 1.36 8.02
N MET A 239 -1.70 1.16 8.99
CA MET A 239 -0.29 0.85 8.72
C MET A 239 -0.10 -0.46 7.95
N ALA A 240 -0.90 -1.48 8.22
CA ALA A 240 -0.80 -2.79 7.55
C ALA A 240 -0.99 -2.70 6.03
N PHE A 241 -1.75 -1.70 5.54
CA PHE A 241 -1.98 -1.47 4.11
C PHE A 241 -1.14 -0.31 3.54
N LEU A 242 -0.43 0.44 4.39
CA LEU A 242 0.24 1.70 4.04
C LEU A 242 1.26 1.57 2.90
N PHE A 243 1.94 0.43 2.84
CA PHE A 243 3.02 0.17 1.88
C PHE A 243 2.52 -0.35 0.52
N LEU A 244 1.28 -0.82 0.41
CA LEU A 244 0.75 -1.33 -0.85
C LEU A 244 0.69 -0.25 -1.95
N PRO A 245 0.11 0.94 -1.71
CA PRO A 245 -0.08 1.93 -2.76
C PRO A 245 1.22 2.67 -3.17
N CYS A 246 2.27 2.61 -2.35
CA CYS A 246 3.58 3.18 -2.66
C CYS A 246 4.58 2.15 -3.22
N THR A 247 4.17 0.88 -3.34
CA THR A 247 4.97 -0.16 -4.00
C THR A 247 4.75 -0.09 -5.52
N ARG A 248 5.83 0.09 -6.29
CA ARG A 248 5.78 0.04 -7.76
C ARG A 248 5.42 -1.38 -8.21
N HIS A 249 4.53 -1.49 -9.21
CA HIS A 249 4.02 -2.78 -9.73
C HIS A 249 3.40 -3.68 -8.65
N CYS A 250 2.74 -3.07 -7.65
CA CYS A 250 2.03 -3.84 -6.63
C CYS A 250 0.86 -4.61 -7.26
N ALA A 251 0.90 -5.94 -7.20
CA ALA A 251 -0.14 -6.84 -7.69
C ALA A 251 -1.55 -6.43 -7.25
N TRP A 252 -1.69 -5.94 -6.02
CA TRP A 252 -2.97 -5.50 -5.47
C TRP A 252 -3.48 -4.22 -6.13
N MET A 253 -2.60 -3.23 -6.33
CA MET A 253 -2.96 -1.99 -7.02
C MET A 253 -3.35 -2.29 -8.47
N GLU A 254 -2.64 -3.19 -9.14
CA GLU A 254 -2.98 -3.65 -10.50
C GLU A 254 -4.31 -4.42 -10.52
N PHE A 255 -4.57 -5.27 -9.52
CA PHE A 255 -5.84 -5.99 -9.37
C PHE A 255 -7.04 -5.03 -9.22
N PHE A 256 -6.93 -4.00 -8.37
CA PHE A 256 -7.94 -2.94 -8.25
C PHE A 256 -7.90 -1.94 -9.43
N ASN A 257 -6.97 -2.12 -10.36
CA ASN A 257 -6.76 -1.26 -11.52
C ASN A 257 -6.46 0.20 -11.17
N ILE A 258 -5.77 0.40 -10.05
CA ILE A 258 -5.29 1.68 -9.56
C ILE A 258 -3.84 1.83 -10.03
N SER A 259 -3.59 2.82 -10.90
CA SER A 259 -2.22 3.09 -11.35
C SER A 259 -1.34 3.53 -10.18
N TYR A 260 -0.03 3.29 -10.26
CA TYR A 260 0.92 3.74 -9.23
C TYR A 260 0.78 5.24 -8.91
N ALA A 261 0.65 6.09 -9.94
CA ALA A 261 0.45 7.53 -9.76
C ALA A 261 -0.81 7.86 -8.95
N ASN A 262 -1.91 7.14 -9.18
CA ASN A 262 -3.14 7.29 -8.40
C ASN A 262 -3.01 6.63 -7.02
N GLY A 263 -2.22 5.56 -6.89
CA GLY A 263 -1.93 4.84 -5.66
C GLY A 263 -1.30 5.72 -4.58
N VAL A 264 -0.38 6.62 -4.96
CA VAL A 264 0.26 7.56 -4.02
C VAL A 264 -0.75 8.44 -3.27
N LYS A 265 -1.93 8.73 -3.85
CA LYS A 265 -3.03 9.40 -3.13
C LYS A 265 -3.46 8.58 -1.92
N TYR A 266 -3.63 7.28 -2.08
CA TYR A 266 -4.08 6.38 -1.03
C TYR A 266 -3.02 6.12 0.02
N HIS A 267 -1.74 6.06 -0.35
CA HIS A 267 -0.65 6.02 0.63
C HIS A 267 -0.72 7.23 1.57
N ARG A 268 -0.96 8.44 1.04
CA ARG A 268 -1.14 9.65 1.87
C ARG A 268 -2.36 9.55 2.78
N TRP A 269 -3.49 9.05 2.28
CA TRP A 269 -4.71 8.90 3.08
C TRP A 269 -4.51 7.90 4.21
N LEU A 270 -3.99 6.71 3.92
CA LEU A 270 -3.65 5.69 4.92
C LEU A 270 -2.65 6.22 5.94
N GLY A 271 -1.65 6.97 5.47
CA GLY A 271 -0.68 7.63 6.35
C GLY A 271 -1.39 8.57 7.32
N ILE A 272 -2.17 9.53 6.81
CA ILE A 272 -2.91 10.48 7.67
C ILE A 272 -3.83 9.73 8.67
N TRP A 273 -4.55 8.71 8.24
CA TRP A 273 -5.43 7.94 9.12
C TRP A 273 -4.68 7.13 10.19
N ALA A 274 -3.53 6.54 9.85
CA ALA A 274 -2.66 5.91 10.83
C ALA A 274 -2.18 6.92 11.88
N ILE A 275 -1.77 8.11 11.44
CA ILE A 275 -1.28 9.17 12.35
C ILE A 275 -2.41 9.71 13.24
N ILE A 276 -3.59 9.96 12.68
CA ILE A 276 -4.77 10.34 13.47
C ILE A 276 -5.10 9.25 14.48
N GLY A 277 -5.08 7.98 14.08
CA GLY A 277 -5.26 6.85 14.99
C GLY A 277 -4.22 6.84 16.12
N ALA A 278 -2.93 7.10 15.82
CA ALA A 278 -1.87 7.18 16.81
C ALA A 278 -2.05 8.36 17.79
N ILE A 279 -2.49 9.52 17.31
CA ILE A 279 -2.81 10.68 18.16
C ILE A 279 -4.02 10.38 19.05
N LEU A 280 -5.09 9.83 18.49
CA LEU A 280 -6.30 9.44 19.23
C LEU A 280 -6.10 8.23 20.14
N HIS A 281 -5.04 7.45 19.91
CA HIS A 281 -4.55 6.45 20.85
C HIS A 281 -3.87 7.12 22.05
N ALA A 282 -2.98 8.09 21.83
CA ALA A 282 -2.22 8.75 22.88
C ALA A 282 -3.06 9.68 23.77
N ILE A 283 -3.93 10.51 23.20
CA ILE A 283 -4.70 11.53 23.94
C ILE A 283 -5.50 10.95 25.13
N PRO A 284 -6.27 9.86 24.99
CA PRO A 284 -6.99 9.26 26.10
C PRO A 284 -6.07 8.78 27.22
N PHE A 285 -4.88 8.24 26.90
CA PHE A 285 -3.91 7.81 27.91
C PHE A 285 -3.31 8.99 28.67
N TYR A 286 -2.90 10.05 27.97
CA TYR A 286 -2.40 11.27 28.63
C TYR A 286 -3.46 11.88 29.55
N TRP A 287 -4.73 11.93 29.10
CA TRP A 287 -5.83 12.42 29.93
C TRP A 287 -6.07 11.51 31.14
N LEU A 288 -6.12 10.19 30.94
CA LEU A 288 -6.26 9.21 32.01
C LEU A 288 -5.16 9.38 33.07
N TRP A 289 -3.89 9.46 32.66
CA TRP A 289 -2.75 9.59 33.58
C TRP A 289 -2.74 10.94 34.31
N TYR A 290 -3.19 12.01 33.64
CA TYR A 290 -3.40 13.31 34.29
C TYR A 290 -4.47 13.22 35.39
N ARG A 291 -5.62 12.59 35.10
CA ARG A 291 -6.70 12.41 36.09
C ARG A 291 -6.29 11.57 37.29
N GLN A 292 -5.43 10.59 37.07
CA GLN A 292 -4.90 9.71 38.11
C GLN A 292 -3.71 10.32 38.89
N GLY A 293 -3.20 11.49 38.48
CA GLY A 293 -2.03 12.12 39.10
C GLY A 293 -0.72 11.35 38.86
N VAL A 294 -0.67 10.46 37.88
CA VAL A 294 0.50 9.61 37.57
C VAL A 294 1.17 9.96 36.24
N LEU A 295 0.85 11.11 35.65
CA LEU A 295 1.38 11.56 34.36
C LEU A 295 2.90 11.41 34.26
N ALA A 296 3.65 12.09 35.13
CA ALA A 296 5.12 12.04 35.11
C ALA A 296 5.67 10.61 35.32
N LYS A 297 4.95 9.76 36.07
CA LYS A 297 5.35 8.37 36.31
C LYS A 297 5.21 7.50 35.06
N GLN A 298 4.24 7.79 34.21
CA GLN A 298 3.92 6.99 33.02
C GLN A 298 4.60 7.48 31.75
N THR A 299 4.94 8.77 31.66
CA THR A 299 5.52 9.39 30.46
C THR A 299 7.04 9.49 30.51
N LEU A 300 7.64 9.62 31.69
CA LEU A 300 9.09 9.80 31.80
C LEU A 300 9.85 8.47 31.82
N PRO A 301 11.02 8.39 31.17
CA PRO A 301 11.87 7.20 31.21
C PRO A 301 12.41 6.95 32.61
N CYS A 302 12.77 5.69 32.88
CA CYS A 302 13.57 5.32 34.04
C CYS A 302 14.87 4.66 33.56
N PHE A 303 16.01 5.17 34.04
CA PHE A 303 17.32 4.65 33.64
C PHE A 303 17.89 3.62 34.64
N ASP A 304 17.46 3.70 35.91
CA ASP A 304 17.93 2.80 36.98
C ASP A 304 16.95 1.66 37.29
N CYS A 305 15.98 1.41 36.40
CA CYS A 305 14.95 0.38 36.58
C CYS A 305 15.29 -0.91 35.83
N GLN A 306 14.90 -2.06 36.39
CA GLN A 306 14.99 -3.34 35.70
C GLN A 306 13.94 -3.43 34.57
N LEU A 307 14.38 -3.91 33.40
CA LEU A 307 13.65 -3.90 32.12
C LEU A 307 12.90 -5.22 31.82
N ASP A 308 12.76 -6.08 32.80
CA ASP A 308 12.05 -7.35 32.67
C ASP A 308 10.55 -7.20 32.93
N TYR A 309 9.76 -8.15 32.40
CA TYR A 309 8.29 -8.11 32.41
C TYR A 309 7.65 -8.01 33.81
N TRP A 310 8.39 -8.34 34.86
CA TRP A 310 7.88 -8.37 36.24
C TRP A 310 8.16 -7.08 37.01
N HIS A 311 8.98 -6.19 36.48
CA HIS A 311 9.36 -4.95 37.16
C HIS A 311 8.78 -3.71 36.48
N ILE A 312 8.79 -2.60 37.22
CA ILE A 312 8.19 -1.33 36.80
C ILE A 312 8.87 -0.70 35.58
N GLY A 313 10.08 -1.14 35.21
CA GLY A 313 10.80 -0.61 34.06
C GLY A 313 10.15 -0.99 32.74
N TYR A 314 9.69 -2.24 32.59
CA TYR A 314 9.02 -2.69 31.37
C TYR A 314 7.80 -1.84 30.98
N PRO A 315 6.76 -1.65 31.84
CA PRO A 315 5.59 -0.86 31.48
C PRO A 315 5.88 0.63 31.27
N LYS A 316 6.93 1.18 31.91
CA LYS A 316 7.37 2.56 31.67
C LYS A 316 7.99 2.71 30.28
N TRP A 317 8.96 1.85 29.96
CA TRP A 317 9.61 1.88 28.65
C TRP A 317 8.66 1.53 27.51
N PHE A 318 7.67 0.65 27.76
CA PHE A 318 6.56 0.41 26.85
C PHE A 318 5.90 1.73 26.40
N ASN A 319 5.52 2.61 27.34
CA ASN A 319 4.92 3.90 27.01
C ASN A 319 5.92 4.82 26.29
N VAL A 320 7.14 4.96 26.81
CA VAL A 320 8.18 5.82 26.24
C VAL A 320 8.50 5.45 24.79
N PHE A 321 8.55 4.16 24.45
CA PHE A 321 8.73 3.73 23.06
C PHE A 321 7.56 4.16 22.17
N GLY A 322 6.33 4.14 22.68
CA GLY A 322 5.16 4.68 22.00
C GLY A 322 5.28 6.20 21.75
N GLU A 323 5.74 6.95 22.75
CA GLU A 323 5.97 8.41 22.63
C GLU A 323 7.06 8.73 21.60
N ILE A 324 8.19 8.01 21.62
CA ILE A 324 9.28 8.18 20.65
C ILE A 324 8.79 7.85 19.23
N SER A 325 8.02 6.77 19.06
CA SER A 325 7.42 6.42 17.77
C SER A 325 6.48 7.52 17.28
N LEU A 326 5.58 8.01 18.14
CA LEU A 326 4.65 9.09 17.82
C LEU A 326 5.40 10.37 17.42
N PHE A 327 6.49 10.73 18.12
CA PHE A 327 7.31 11.88 17.77
C PHE A 327 7.84 11.79 16.32
N PHE A 328 8.45 10.67 15.94
CA PHE A 328 8.95 10.50 14.57
C PHE A 328 7.82 10.56 13.54
N VAL A 329 6.67 9.96 13.85
CA VAL A 329 5.50 9.99 12.97
C VAL A 329 4.93 11.41 12.83
N LEU A 330 4.94 12.23 13.87
CA LEU A 330 4.56 13.65 13.81
C LEU A 330 5.54 14.49 12.98
N VAL A 331 6.85 14.22 13.08
CA VAL A 331 7.85 14.84 12.20
C VAL A 331 7.57 14.47 10.73
N ILE A 332 7.23 13.22 10.44
CA ILE A 332 6.82 12.79 9.09
C ILE A 332 5.56 13.53 8.65
N LEU A 333 4.54 13.66 9.50
CA LEU A 333 3.30 14.39 9.18
C LEU A 333 3.61 15.83 8.77
N PHE A 334 4.38 16.55 9.60
CA PHE A 334 4.72 17.95 9.37
C PHE A 334 5.53 18.13 8.08
N THR A 335 6.56 17.32 7.87
CA THR A 335 7.42 17.39 6.69
C THR A 335 6.75 16.89 5.41
N SER A 336 5.71 16.07 5.54
CA SER A 336 4.87 15.61 4.42
C SER A 336 3.78 16.61 4.02
N HIS A 337 3.66 17.74 4.71
CA HIS A 337 2.69 18.79 4.38
C HIS A 337 2.88 19.28 2.93
N PRO A 338 1.80 19.51 2.14
CA PRO A 338 1.91 19.88 0.72
C PRO A 338 2.77 21.10 0.44
N TRP A 339 2.84 22.05 1.38
CA TRP A 339 3.74 23.21 1.27
C TRP A 339 5.22 22.80 1.34
N VAL A 340 5.60 22.03 2.37
CA VAL A 340 6.98 21.55 2.56
C VAL A 340 7.42 20.69 1.37
N ARG A 341 6.60 19.74 0.92
CA ARG A 341 6.99 18.88 -0.22
C ARG A 341 7.16 19.62 -1.54
N ARG A 342 6.48 20.76 -1.73
CA ARG A 342 6.55 21.56 -2.96
C ARG A 342 7.74 22.53 -2.96
N HIS A 343 8.17 22.99 -1.79
CA HIS A 343 9.24 23.99 -1.67
C HIS A 343 10.56 23.44 -1.10
N LEU A 344 10.50 22.36 -0.31
CA LEU A 344 11.61 21.76 0.44
C LEU A 344 11.58 20.23 0.26
N PHE A 345 11.66 19.78 -0.99
CA PHE A 345 11.52 18.36 -1.33
C PHE A 345 12.59 17.48 -0.66
N GLU A 346 13.83 17.97 -0.54
CA GLU A 346 14.92 17.22 0.13
C GLU A 346 14.61 16.99 1.60
N THR A 347 14.16 18.03 2.31
CA THR A 347 13.75 17.93 3.72
C THR A 347 12.63 16.91 3.88
N PHE A 348 11.59 16.97 3.03
CA PHE A 348 10.54 15.96 3.00
C PHE A 348 11.15 14.56 2.81
N TYR A 349 11.99 14.37 1.80
CA TYR A 349 12.54 13.05 1.47
C TYR A 349 13.34 12.45 2.62
N TYR A 350 14.29 13.20 3.21
CA TYR A 350 15.12 12.69 4.31
C TYR A 350 14.31 12.46 5.58
N MET A 351 13.42 13.39 5.94
CA MET A 351 12.60 13.25 7.15
C MET A 351 11.55 12.14 7.00
N HIS A 352 11.10 11.84 5.78
CA HIS A 352 10.19 10.72 5.57
C HIS A 352 10.84 9.38 5.97
N HIS A 353 12.17 9.23 5.86
CA HIS A 353 12.89 8.02 6.30
C HIS A 353 12.86 7.80 7.82
N MET A 354 12.39 8.78 8.61
CA MET A 354 12.08 8.58 10.02
C MET A 354 10.99 7.51 10.24
N TYR A 355 10.32 7.03 9.18
CA TYR A 355 9.47 5.84 9.28
C TYR A 355 10.24 4.61 9.79
N ILE A 356 11.56 4.52 9.53
CA ILE A 356 12.40 3.41 9.98
C ILE A 356 12.49 3.38 11.52
N PRO A 357 13.03 4.42 12.20
CA PRO A 357 13.02 4.44 13.66
C PRO A 357 11.59 4.44 14.22
N ALA A 358 10.61 5.11 13.58
CA ALA A 358 9.22 5.07 14.02
C ALA A 358 8.67 3.63 14.11
N VAL A 359 8.89 2.82 13.08
CA VAL A 359 8.45 1.41 13.05
C VAL A 359 9.21 0.58 14.08
N ILE A 360 10.52 0.78 14.25
CA ILE A 360 11.30 0.08 15.28
C ILE A 360 10.73 0.37 16.67
N PHE A 361 10.53 1.64 17.02
CA PHE A 361 9.96 2.02 18.31
C PHE A 361 8.50 1.59 18.45
N ALA A 362 7.72 1.55 17.37
CA ALA A 362 6.36 0.99 17.39
C ALA A 362 6.37 -0.52 17.71
N VAL A 363 7.35 -1.28 17.21
CA VAL A 363 7.53 -2.71 17.55
C VAL A 363 7.99 -2.87 18.99
N LEU A 364 8.87 -2.01 19.50
CA LEU A 364 9.27 -2.02 20.91
C LEU A 364 8.11 -1.65 21.85
N HIS A 365 7.25 -0.73 21.42
CA HIS A 365 6.01 -0.40 22.11
C HIS A 365 5.03 -1.57 22.07
N PHE A 366 4.72 -2.14 20.90
CA PHE A 366 3.77 -3.23 20.76
C PHE A 366 4.29 -4.29 19.80
N ASN A 367 4.93 -5.33 20.34
CA ASN A 367 5.64 -6.34 19.54
C ASN A 367 4.78 -7.01 18.47
N VAL A 368 3.48 -7.24 18.72
CA VAL A 368 2.57 -7.88 17.76
C VAL A 368 2.41 -7.05 16.49
N ILE A 369 2.63 -5.72 16.51
CA ILE A 369 2.54 -4.84 15.33
C ILE A 369 3.43 -5.33 14.18
N VAL A 370 4.54 -6.02 14.49
CA VAL A 370 5.45 -6.54 13.47
C VAL A 370 4.69 -7.43 12.49
N TRP A 371 3.77 -8.26 12.99
CA TRP A 371 3.05 -9.22 12.15
C TRP A 371 1.96 -8.59 11.28
N TRP A 372 1.48 -7.39 11.66
CA TRP A 372 0.54 -6.62 10.86
C TRP A 372 1.22 -5.94 9.67
N VAL A 373 2.41 -5.37 9.91
CA VAL A 373 3.08 -4.46 8.97
C VAL A 373 4.14 -5.17 8.12
N LEU A 374 4.79 -6.21 8.66
CA LEU A 374 5.87 -6.95 7.99
C LEU A 374 5.51 -7.42 6.58
N PRO A 375 4.32 -8.01 6.30
CA PRO A 375 4.02 -8.54 4.97
C PRO A 375 4.14 -7.47 3.86
N THR A 376 3.55 -6.30 4.09
CA THR A 376 3.53 -5.22 3.09
C THR A 376 4.82 -4.40 3.11
N LEU A 377 5.49 -4.31 4.26
CA LEU A 377 6.82 -3.70 4.38
C LEU A 377 7.87 -4.49 3.59
N VAL A 378 7.91 -5.83 3.72
CA VAL A 378 8.84 -6.68 2.96
C VAL A 378 8.60 -6.52 1.47
N LEU A 379 7.34 -6.57 1.01
CA LEU A 379 6.99 -6.34 -0.39
C LEU A 379 7.51 -5.00 -0.90
N TYR A 380 7.33 -3.93 -0.12
CA TYR A 380 7.83 -2.60 -0.46
C TYR A 380 9.36 -2.54 -0.52
N LEU A 381 10.05 -3.09 0.47
CA LEU A 381 11.52 -3.12 0.52
C LEU A 381 12.10 -3.92 -0.65
N SER A 382 11.51 -5.07 -1.00
CA SER A 382 11.91 -5.87 -2.17
C SER A 382 11.74 -5.07 -3.47
N SER A 383 10.58 -4.44 -3.68
CA SER A 383 10.32 -3.60 -4.86
C SER A 383 11.30 -2.42 -4.95
N ARG A 384 11.63 -1.80 -3.82
CA ARG A 384 12.60 -0.70 -3.75
C ARG A 384 14.02 -1.19 -4.03
N ALA A 385 14.42 -2.35 -3.53
CA ALA A 385 15.73 -2.96 -3.80
C ALA A 385 15.91 -3.27 -5.29
N ILE A 386 14.91 -3.90 -5.92
CA ILE A 386 14.91 -4.18 -7.37
C ILE A 386 14.96 -2.88 -8.18
N SER A 387 14.13 -1.89 -7.81
CA SER A 387 14.13 -0.59 -8.48
C SER A 387 15.48 0.13 -8.37
N ARG A 388 16.14 0.04 -7.20
CA ARG A 388 17.48 0.59 -6.99
C ARG A 388 18.51 -0.12 -7.85
N TRP A 389 18.48 -1.44 -7.88
CA TRP A 389 19.37 -2.24 -8.74
C TRP A 389 19.23 -1.86 -10.21
N ASN A 390 18.00 -1.76 -10.72
CA ASN A 390 17.74 -1.34 -12.09
C ASN A 390 18.23 0.09 -12.37
N SER A 391 18.17 0.99 -11.38
CA SER A 391 18.64 2.38 -11.54
C SER A 391 20.16 2.53 -11.57
N LEU A 392 20.93 1.48 -11.27
CA LEU A 392 22.40 1.49 -11.37
C LEU A 392 22.88 1.40 -12.82
N PHE A 393 22.05 0.87 -13.72
CA PHE A 393 22.37 0.76 -15.14
C PHE A 393 21.92 2.02 -15.88
N SER A 394 22.89 2.87 -16.22
CA SER A 394 22.62 4.08 -16.99
C SER A 394 22.32 3.74 -18.44
N VAL A 395 21.48 4.57 -19.05
CA VAL A 395 21.14 4.48 -20.48
C VAL A 395 21.57 5.77 -21.15
N GLN A 396 22.19 5.66 -22.32
CA GLN A 396 22.61 6.83 -23.10
C GLN A 396 21.39 7.59 -23.63
N VAL A 397 21.42 8.92 -23.51
CA VAL A 397 20.43 9.80 -24.14
C VAL A 397 20.90 10.09 -25.56
N LEU A 398 20.11 9.71 -26.56
CA LEU A 398 20.40 9.93 -27.98
C LEU A 398 19.88 11.29 -28.47
N GLU A 399 18.71 11.70 -27.98
CA GLU A 399 18.06 12.95 -28.37
C GLU A 399 17.38 13.57 -27.15
N PHE A 400 17.55 14.88 -26.97
CA PHE A 400 16.89 15.65 -25.91
C PHE A 400 16.43 16.99 -26.48
N ILE A 401 15.12 17.13 -26.71
CA ILE A 401 14.54 18.30 -27.36
C ILE A 401 13.38 18.84 -26.53
N ARG A 402 13.37 20.16 -26.34
CA ARG A 402 12.19 20.88 -25.83
C ARG A 402 11.26 21.20 -26.99
N LEU A 403 10.06 20.64 -26.94
CA LEU A 403 8.99 20.90 -27.90
C LEU A 403 8.19 22.16 -27.50
N PRO A 404 7.41 22.74 -28.42
CA PRO A 404 6.42 23.76 -28.10
C PRO A 404 5.46 23.28 -26.98
N GLU A 405 4.83 24.22 -26.27
CA GLU A 405 3.92 23.97 -25.14
C GLU A 405 4.58 23.37 -23.87
N GLY A 406 5.91 23.38 -23.78
CA GLY A 406 6.63 22.94 -22.58
C GLY A 406 6.77 21.42 -22.46
N LEU A 407 6.54 20.69 -23.55
CA LEU A 407 6.81 19.26 -23.65
C LEU A 407 8.32 19.01 -23.83
N VAL A 408 8.81 17.88 -23.32
CA VAL A 408 10.20 17.45 -23.47
C VAL A 408 10.22 16.07 -24.12
N LYS A 409 10.88 15.97 -25.27
CA LYS A 409 11.15 14.71 -25.96
C LYS A 409 12.51 14.20 -25.54
N ILE A 410 12.56 12.97 -25.05
CA ILE A 410 13.79 12.27 -24.69
C ILE A 410 13.81 10.96 -25.47
N VAL A 411 14.86 10.74 -26.26
CA VAL A 411 15.12 9.47 -26.94
C VAL A 411 16.30 8.82 -26.25
N LEU A 412 16.10 7.59 -25.81
CA LEU A 412 17.09 6.81 -25.07
C LEU A 412 17.62 5.68 -25.95
N ALA A 413 18.90 5.35 -25.77
CA ALA A 413 19.48 4.16 -26.35
C ALA A 413 18.74 2.93 -25.84
N ARG A 414 18.47 1.99 -26.75
CA ARG A 414 17.71 0.79 -26.41
C ARG A 414 18.57 -0.15 -25.58
N SER A 415 18.04 -0.61 -24.44
CA SER A 415 18.62 -1.72 -23.70
C SER A 415 18.25 -3.07 -24.34
N GLU A 416 19.04 -4.11 -24.06
CA GLU A 416 18.74 -5.46 -24.53
C GLU A 416 17.42 -5.96 -23.91
N GLY A 417 16.35 -5.99 -24.71
CA GLY A 417 15.01 -6.36 -24.25
C GLY A 417 13.90 -6.08 -25.26
N GLY A 418 12.83 -6.86 -25.20
CA GLY A 418 11.57 -6.56 -25.87
C GLY A 418 10.72 -5.62 -25.02
N PHE A 419 9.88 -4.81 -25.66
CA PHE A 419 8.83 -4.03 -25.00
C PHE A 419 7.54 -4.15 -25.81
N ASP A 420 6.41 -4.04 -25.13
CA ASP A 420 5.10 -4.02 -25.75
C ASP A 420 4.55 -2.59 -25.84
N ILE A 421 3.68 -2.36 -26.82
CA ILE A 421 3.05 -1.05 -27.03
C ILE A 421 2.23 -0.67 -25.80
N GLY A 422 2.44 0.56 -25.30
CA GLY A 422 1.73 1.11 -24.14
C GLY A 422 2.41 0.86 -22.79
N GLN A 423 3.53 0.15 -22.76
CA GLN A 423 4.40 0.11 -21.57
C GLN A 423 5.11 1.45 -21.37
N PHE A 424 5.45 1.74 -20.11
CA PHE A 424 6.19 2.94 -19.72
C PHE A 424 7.36 2.56 -18.82
N VAL A 425 8.33 3.46 -18.70
CA VAL A 425 9.53 3.27 -17.90
C VAL A 425 9.64 4.35 -16.83
N TYR A 426 10.29 4.01 -15.72
CA TYR A 426 10.66 4.98 -14.69
C TYR A 426 12.08 5.44 -14.94
N LEU A 427 12.27 6.75 -15.08
CA LEU A 427 13.58 7.35 -15.29
C LEU A 427 14.06 8.02 -14.01
N ASN A 428 15.28 7.68 -13.60
CA ASN A 428 16.04 8.45 -12.62
C ASN A 428 16.95 9.40 -13.41
N VAL A 429 16.91 10.69 -13.10
CA VAL A 429 17.75 11.72 -13.72
C VAL A 429 18.62 12.36 -12.63
N PRO A 430 19.80 11.78 -12.31
CA PRO A 430 20.63 12.21 -11.19
C PRO A 430 21.08 13.67 -11.26
N ALA A 431 21.12 14.25 -12.47
CA ALA A 431 21.44 15.65 -12.69
C ALA A 431 20.38 16.63 -12.14
N ILE A 432 19.12 16.17 -12.02
CA ILE A 432 18.02 16.95 -11.45
C ILE A 432 17.83 16.59 -9.98
N SER A 433 17.79 15.30 -9.67
CA SER A 433 17.69 14.82 -8.30
C SER A 433 18.24 13.41 -8.19
N LYS A 434 19.12 13.18 -7.22
CA LYS A 434 19.59 11.83 -6.86
C LYS A 434 18.55 11.04 -6.05
N LEU A 435 17.49 11.70 -5.61
CA LEU A 435 16.53 11.16 -4.63
C LEU A 435 15.25 10.60 -5.28
N GLN A 436 14.90 11.05 -6.49
CA GLN A 436 13.62 10.75 -7.16
C GLN A 436 13.66 9.49 -8.04
#